data_AF-A0A7W1UZD1-F1
#
_entry.id   AF-A0A7W1UZD1-F1
#
_cell.length_a   1.000
_cell.length_b   1.000
_cell.length_c   1.000
_cell.angle_alpha   90.00
_cell.angle_beta   90.00
_cell.angle_gamma   90.00
#
_symmetry.space_group_name_H-M   'P 1'
#
loop_
_entity.id
_entity.type
_entity.pdbx_description
1 polymer ?
#
loop_
_entity_poly.entity_id
_entity_poly.type
_entity_poly.pdbx_seq_one_letter_code
_entity_poly.pdbx_strand_id
1 'polypeptide(L)' 'MTGYMYILECFDMTYYVGSTKNLEKRVEEHQNGEGANYTKRRLPLK' A
#
# COMPACT_ATOMS: atom_id res chain seq x y z
N MET A 1 -12.90 13.84 10.95
CA MET A 1 -12.08 13.68 9.73
C MET A 1 -11.88 12.20 9.53
N THR A 2 -12.38 11.62 8.43
CA THR A 2 -12.39 10.17 8.21
C THR A 2 -11.04 9.70 7.67
N GLY A 3 -10.57 8.55 8.13
CA GLY A 3 -9.36 7.89 7.64
C GLY A 3 -9.65 6.42 7.42
N TYR A 4 -8.89 5.80 6.53
CA TYR A 4 -8.98 4.39 6.18
C TYR A 4 -7.76 3.66 6.72
N MET A 5 -7.98 2.45 7.22
CA MET A 5 -6.94 1.44 7.37
C MET A 5 -7.03 0.48 6.18
N TYR A 6 -5.90 0.02 5.69
CA TYR A 6 -5.84 -0.95 4.60
C TYR A 6 -4.73 -1.97 4.84
N ILE A 7 -4.86 -3.11 4.16
CA ILE A 7 -3.88 -4.20 4.14
C ILE A 7 -3.60 -4.50 2.67
N LEU A 8 -2.32 -4.54 2.29
CA LEU A 8 -1.87 -4.93 0.95
C LEU A 8 -1.17 -6.28 1.01
N GLU A 9 -1.40 -7.12 0.00
CA GLU A 9 -0.67 -8.37 -0.18
C GLU A 9 0.50 -8.14 -1.14
N CYS A 10 1.72 -8.38 -0.66
CA CYS A 10 2.96 -8.22 -1.42
C CYS A 10 3.27 -9.47 -2.26
N PHE A 11 4.12 -9.33 -3.29
CA PHE A 11 4.44 -10.47 -4.18
C PHE A 11 5.06 -11.66 -3.44
N ASP A 12 5.72 -11.42 -2.30
CA ASP A 12 6.37 -12.43 -1.46
C ASP A 12 5.40 -13.06 -0.44
N MET A 13 4.09 -12.91 -0.65
CA MET A 13 3.01 -13.37 0.23
C MET A 13 3.05 -12.75 1.64
N THR A 14 3.77 -11.64 1.81
CA THR A 14 3.73 -10.85 3.04
C THR A 14 2.62 -9.81 2.99
N TYR A 15 2.20 -9.34 4.17
CA TYR A 15 1.17 -8.31 4.28
C TYR A 15 1.76 -6.99 4.80
N TYR A 16 1.34 -5.88 4.19
CA TYR A 16 1.66 -4.53 4.64
C TYR A 16 0.39 -3.85 5.16
N VAL A 17 0.44 -3.30 6.37
CA VAL A 17 -0.67 -2.55 6.96
C VAL A 17 -0.37 -1.06 6.93
N GLY A 18 -1.33 -0.26 6.50
CA GLY A 18 -1.19 1.19 6.43
C GLY A 18 -2.49 1.94 6.70
N SER A 19 -2.39 3.26 6.78
CA SER A 19 -3.53 4.16 6.90
C SER A 19 -3.38 5.37 5.99
N THR A 20 -4.52 5.96 5.59
CA THR A 20 -4.55 7.12 4.68
C THR A 20 -5.90 7.85 4.78
N LYS A 21 -5.93 9.10 4.33
CA LYS A 21 -7.19 9.85 4.11
C LYS A 21 -7.71 9.72 2.68
N ASN A 22 -6.85 9.30 1.75
CA ASN A 22 -7.18 9.07 0.34
C ASN A 22 -6.66 7.69 -0.07
N LEU A 23 -7.58 6.72 -0.16
CA LEU A 23 -7.24 5.32 -0.40
C LEU A 23 -6.79 5.08 -1.84
N GLU A 24 -7.50 5.63 -2.82
CA GLU A 24 -7.21 5.46 -4.25
C GLU A 24 -5.80 5.96 -4.58
N LYS A 25 -5.49 7.20 -4.22
CA LYS A 25 -4.15 7.77 -4.41
C LYS A 25 -3.08 6.90 -3.74
N ARG A 26 -3.35 6.40 -2.54
CA ARG A 26 -2.37 5.65 -1.77
C ARG A 26 -2.07 4.29 -2.42
N VAL A 27 -3.08 3.62 -2.94
CA VAL A 27 -2.90 2.36 -3.68
C VAL A 27 -2.09 2.59 -4.97
N GLU A 28 -2.38 3.67 -5.71
CA GLU A 28 -1.62 4.05 -6.91
C GLU A 28 -0.13 4.33 -6.59
N GLU A 29 0.16 5.08 -5.53
CA GLU A 29 1.55 5.30 -5.07
C GLU A 29 2.28 3.97 -4.80
N HIS A 30 1.60 3.01 -4.15
CA HIS A 30 2.18 1.69 -3.89
C HIS A 30 2.43 0.89 -5.18
N GLN A 31 1.52 0.94 -6.15
CA GLN A 31 1.66 0.27 -7.46
C GLN A 31 2.78 0.87 -8.31
N ASN A 32 2.97 2.19 -8.25
CA ASN A 32 4.02 2.90 -8.98
C ASN A 32 5.40 2.83 -8.30
N GLY A 33 5.52 2.15 -7.15
CA GLY A 33 6.77 2.07 -6.39
C GLY A 33 7.13 3.38 -5.66
N GLU A 34 6.16 4.26 -5.47
CA GLU A 34 6.25 5.54 -4.74
C GLU A 34 5.68 5.44 -3.32
N GLY A 35 5.14 4.27 -2.95
CA GLY A 35 4.63 3.96 -1.63
C GLY A 35 5.73 3.77 -0.58
N ALA A 36 5.41 3.05 0.49
CA ALA A 36 6.36 2.80 1.59
C ALA A 36 7.63 2.04 1.11
N ASN A 37 8.76 2.27 1.79
CA ASN A 37 10.03 1.58 1.51
C ASN A 37 9.87 0.04 1.50
N TYR A 38 9.00 -0.48 2.36
CA TYR A 38 8.70 -1.91 2.44
C TYR A 38 8.07 -2.44 1.14
N THR A 39 7.01 -1.77 0.68
CA THR A 39 6.23 -2.14 -0.50
C THR A 39 6.92 -1.78 -1.82
N LYS A 40 7.78 -0.76 -1.84
CA LYS A 40 8.53 -0.34 -3.04
C LYS A 40 9.40 -1.46 -3.62
N ARG A 41 9.96 -2.31 -2.74
CA ARG A 41 10.76 -3.49 -3.12
C ARG A 41 9.92 -4.76 -3.31
N ARG A 42 8.62 -4.68 -3.02
CA ARG A 42 7.70 -5.82 -2.86
C ARG A 42 6.40 -5.69 -3.65
N LEU A 43 6.37 -4.75 -4.61
CA LEU A 43 5.24 -4.28 -5.41
C LEU A 43 3.94 -5.04 -5.10
N PRO A 44 3.02 -4.44 -4.32
CA PRO A 44 1.84 -5.15 -3.86
C PRO A 44 0.98 -5.59 -5.05
N LEU A 45 0.46 -6.82 -4.94
CA LEU A 45 -0.38 -7.43 -5.96
C LEU A 45 -1.80 -6.84 -5.92
N LYS A 46 -2.26 -6.48 -4.71
CA LYS A 46 -3.60 -5.97 -4.40
C LYS A 46 -3.56 -5.04 -3.18
#